data_AF-A0A0D6LBF8-F1
#
_entry.id   AF-A0A0D6LBF8-F1
#
_cell.length_a   1.000
_cell.length_b   1.000
_cell.length_c   1.000
_cell.angle_alpha   90.00
_cell.angle_beta   90.00
_cell.angle_gamma   90.00
#
_symmetry.space_group_name_H-M   'P 1'
#
loop_
_entity.id
_entity.type
_entity.pdbx_description
1 polymer ?
#
loop_
_entity_poly.entity_id
_entity_poly.type
_entity_poly.pdbx_seq_one_letter_code
_entity_poly.pdbx_strand_id
1 'polypeptide(L)'
;MAFYDELDEGIRGAPESDYLTIGEDFNGHVGQDRKGFKRVHGGRGFGIRNQDGERIVDMAEAHDLAIAGTFFVTRISEGNVLQWRSEKRD
;
A
#
# COMPACT_ATOMS: atom_id res chain seq x y z
N MET A 1 8.86 -14.76 -1.08
CA MET A 1 9.11 -14.51 0.36
C MET A 1 10.23 -13.52 0.53
N ALA A 2 11.43 -13.77 -0.02
CA ALA A 2 12.61 -12.89 0.11
C ALA A 2 12.35 -11.37 0.15
N PHE A 3 11.61 -10.80 -0.82
CA PHE A 3 11.37 -9.35 -0.86
C PHE A 3 10.72 -8.77 0.40
N TYR A 4 9.62 -9.36 0.88
CA TYR A 4 8.90 -8.80 2.04
C TYR A 4 9.69 -9.00 3.34
N ASP A 5 10.45 -10.09 3.43
CA ASP A 5 11.30 -10.37 4.59
C ASP A 5 12.49 -9.37 4.64
N GLU A 6 13.13 -9.10 3.50
CA GLU A 6 14.21 -8.11 3.37
C GLU A 6 13.70 -6.69 3.63
N LEU A 7 12.49 -6.35 3.14
CA LEU A 7 11.88 -5.07 3.41
C LEU A 7 11.56 -4.89 4.90
N ASP A 8 11.01 -5.92 5.54
CA ASP A 8 10.70 -5.92 6.96
C ASP A 8 11.95 -5.72 7.82
N GLU A 9 13.07 -6.36 7.46
CA GLU A 9 14.37 -6.13 8.09
C GLU A 9 14.88 -4.70 7.85
N GLY A 10 14.74 -4.18 6.62
CA GLY A 10 15.09 -2.82 6.28
C GLY A 10 14.30 -1.76 7.06
N ILE A 11 12.99 -1.97 7.26
CA ILE A 11 12.14 -1.07 8.06
C ILE A 11 12.59 -1.10 9.53
N ARG A 12 12.85 -2.29 10.10
CA ARG A 12 13.32 -2.40 11.50
C ARG A 12 14.72 -1.81 11.71
N GLY A 13 15.55 -1.79 10.68
CA GLY A 13 16.89 -1.20 10.73
C GLY A 13 16.90 0.33 10.61
N ALA A 14 15.80 0.96 10.21
CA ALA A 14 15.72 2.41 10.11
C ALA A 14 15.73 3.06 11.51
N PRO A 15 16.47 4.17 11.71
CA PRO A 15 16.41 4.92 12.96
C PRO A 15 15.00 5.43 13.24
N GLU A 16 14.50 5.26 14.47
CA GLU A 16 13.18 5.77 14.88
C GLU A 16 13.05 7.30 14.75
N SER A 17 14.17 8.03 14.70
CA SER A 17 14.19 9.48 14.52
C SER A 17 13.88 9.93 13.09
N ASP A 18 13.94 9.02 12.13
CA ASP A 18 13.90 9.34 10.71
C ASP A 18 12.50 9.16 10.14
N TYR A 19 12.20 9.94 9.09
CA TYR A 19 10.98 9.73 8.31
C TYR A 19 11.23 8.70 7.22
N LEU A 20 10.54 7.56 7.31
CA LEU A 20 10.62 6.52 6.30
C LEU A 20 9.53 6.69 5.23
N THR A 21 9.91 6.63 3.95
CA THR A 21 8.98 6.56 2.82
C THR A 21 9.44 5.46 1.88
N ILE A 22 8.51 4.59 1.47
CA ILE A 22 8.78 3.48 0.56
C ILE A 22 7.91 3.67 -0.69
N GLY A 23 8.52 3.60 -1.87
CA GLY A 23 7.91 3.97 -3.15
C GLY A 23 8.00 2.89 -4.22
N GLU A 24 7.86 1.62 -3.85
CA GLU A 24 7.94 0.48 -4.77
C GLU A 24 6.58 -0.01 -5.28
N ASP A 25 6.58 -0.80 -6.35
CA ASP A 25 5.40 -1.56 -6.79
C ASP A 25 5.34 -2.91 -6.05
N PHE A 26 4.41 -2.97 -5.08
CA PHE A 26 4.19 -4.16 -4.27
C PHE A 26 3.35 -5.23 -4.97
N ASN A 27 2.80 -4.94 -6.17
CA ASN A 27 1.88 -5.79 -6.94
C ASN A 27 0.67 -6.28 -6.13
N GLY A 28 0.39 -5.61 -5.01
CA GLY A 28 -0.69 -5.95 -4.08
C GLY A 28 -1.79 -4.92 -4.17
N HIS A 29 -3.01 -5.41 -3.98
CA HIS A 29 -4.21 -4.62 -4.16
C HIS A 29 -4.93 -4.50 -2.82
N VAL A 30 -4.88 -3.31 -2.20
CA VAL A 30 -5.36 -3.08 -0.83
C VAL A 30 -6.87 -2.85 -0.73
N GLY A 31 -7.52 -2.51 -1.84
CA GLY A 31 -8.97 -2.31 -1.91
C GLY A 31 -9.48 -1.00 -1.31
N GLN A 32 -10.80 -0.89 -1.13
CA GLN A 32 -11.44 0.25 -0.46
C GLN A 32 -11.74 -0.01 1.02
N ASP A 33 -11.91 -1.28 1.41
CA ASP A 33 -12.25 -1.62 2.79
C ASP A 33 -11.07 -1.30 3.71
N ARG A 34 -11.36 -0.53 4.76
CA ARG A 34 -10.41 -0.11 5.80
C ARG A 34 -10.88 -0.49 7.19
N LYS A 35 -11.88 -1.38 7.30
CA LYS A 35 -12.35 -1.87 8.60
C LYS A 35 -11.17 -2.54 9.31
N GLY A 36 -10.93 -2.17 10.57
CA GLY A 36 -9.76 -2.60 11.34
C GLY A 36 -8.50 -1.75 11.14
N PHE A 37 -8.32 -1.11 9.98
CA PHE A 37 -7.06 -0.45 9.58
C PHE A 37 -7.23 1.05 9.32
N LYS A 38 -8.10 1.72 10.09
CA LYS A 38 -8.47 3.13 9.81
C LYS A 38 -7.31 4.13 9.93
N ARG A 39 -6.26 3.79 10.69
CA ARG A 39 -5.04 4.60 10.85
C ARG A 39 -4.09 4.45 9.67
N VAL A 40 -4.03 3.25 9.11
CA VAL A 40 -3.09 2.84 8.05
C VAL A 40 -3.67 3.02 6.65
N HIS A 41 -5.00 2.99 6.51
CA HIS A 41 -5.69 2.99 5.22
C HIS A 41 -6.76 4.08 5.15
N GLY A 42 -6.61 4.99 4.17
CA GLY A 42 -7.46 6.17 3.99
C GLY A 42 -8.83 5.93 3.35
N GLY A 43 -9.18 4.67 3.07
CA GLY A 43 -10.48 4.29 2.50
C GLY A 43 -10.66 4.63 1.03
N ARG A 44 -9.58 4.96 0.31
CA ARG A 44 -9.56 5.06 -1.14
C ARG A 44 -8.80 3.88 -1.74
N GLY A 45 -9.26 3.44 -2.89
CA GLY A 45 -8.80 2.24 -3.58
C GLY A 45 -10.01 1.63 -4.26
N PHE A 46 -9.80 0.91 -5.36
CA PHE A 46 -10.88 0.20 -6.05
C PHE A 46 -10.76 -1.28 -5.76
N GLY A 47 -11.74 -2.10 -6.14
CA GLY A 47 -11.66 -3.57 -6.06
C GLY A 47 -11.57 -4.15 -4.64
N ILE A 48 -11.38 -5.47 -4.58
CA ILE A 48 -11.34 -6.27 -3.34
C ILE A 48 -9.88 -6.53 -2.97
N ARG A 49 -9.56 -6.43 -1.68
CA ARG A 49 -8.22 -6.70 -1.17
C ARG A 49 -7.78 -8.14 -1.52
N ASN A 50 -6.61 -8.27 -2.15
CA ASN A 50 -6.03 -9.58 -2.48
C ASN A 50 -4.99 -10.01 -1.43
N GLN A 51 -4.42 -11.21 -1.58
CA GLN A 51 -3.47 -11.75 -0.59
C GLN A 51 -2.24 -10.87 -0.40
N ASP A 52 -1.71 -10.28 -1.48
CA ASP A 52 -0.59 -9.33 -1.40
C ASP A 52 -1.02 -8.00 -0.76
N GLY A 53 -2.26 -7.57 -1.00
CA GLY A 53 -2.86 -6.42 -0.33
C GLY A 53 -3.01 -6.61 1.18
N GLU A 54 -3.33 -7.82 1.65
CA GLU A 54 -3.32 -8.12 3.10
C GLU A 54 -1.91 -8.01 3.67
N ARG A 55 -0.90 -8.55 2.99
CA ARG A 55 0.51 -8.44 3.43
C ARG A 55 0.95 -6.98 3.56
N ILE A 56 0.57 -6.12 2.60
CA ILE A 56 0.88 -4.68 2.66
C ILE A 56 0.21 -4.02 3.86
N VAL A 57 -1.07 -4.32 4.12
CA VAL A 57 -1.82 -3.71 5.23
C VAL A 57 -1.31 -4.20 6.58
N ASP A 58 -1.03 -5.49 6.73
CA ASP A 58 -0.47 -6.08 7.95
C ASP A 58 0.92 -5.51 8.25
N MET A 59 1.77 -5.36 7.23
CA MET A 59 3.10 -4.75 7.38
C MET A 59 3.00 -3.28 7.77
N ALA A 60 2.12 -2.52 7.13
CA ALA A 60 1.95 -1.11 7.45
C ALA A 60 1.39 -0.90 8.86
N GLU A 61 0.47 -1.76 9.32
CA GLU A 61 -0.01 -1.74 10.71
C GLU A 61 1.09 -2.13 11.71
N ALA A 62 1.90 -3.15 11.40
CA ALA A 62 2.97 -3.62 12.28
C ALA A 62 4.07 -2.55 12.52
N HIS A 63 4.30 -1.66 11.54
CA HIS A 63 5.35 -0.65 11.58
C HIS A 63 4.83 0.79 11.73
N ASP A 64 3.56 0.97 12.09
CA ASP A 64 2.87 2.29 12.21
C ASP A 64 3.04 3.18 10.96
N LEU A 65 2.99 2.57 9.78
CA LEU A 65 3.10 3.24 8.48
C LEU A 65 1.70 3.52 7.89
N ALA A 66 1.60 4.57 7.08
CA ALA A 66 0.39 4.88 6.32
C ALA A 66 0.54 4.48 4.85
N ILE A 67 -0.49 3.84 4.28
CA ILE A 67 -0.55 3.54 2.85
C ILE A 67 -0.99 4.82 2.13
N ALA A 68 -0.03 5.69 1.83
CA ALA A 68 -0.27 7.05 1.32
C ALA A 68 -1.20 7.09 0.10
N GLY A 69 -1.07 6.14 -0.84
CA GLY A 69 -1.92 6.04 -2.03
C GLY A 69 -3.42 5.88 -1.74
N THR A 70 -3.78 5.48 -0.51
CA THR A 70 -5.17 5.34 -0.09
C THR A 70 -5.72 6.58 0.64
N PHE A 71 -4.86 7.54 1.00
CA PHE A 71 -5.23 8.78 1.71
C PHE A 71 -5.32 10.00 0.80
N PHE A 72 -4.63 9.99 -0.34
CA PHE A 72 -4.53 11.13 -1.24
C PHE A 72 -5.10 10.78 -2.62
N VAL A 73 -5.73 11.76 -3.26
CA VAL A 73 -6.04 11.66 -4.69
C VAL A 73 -4.90 12.35 -5.40
N THR A 74 -4.03 11.58 -6.04
CA THR A 74 -2.97 12.16 -6.86
C THR A 74 -3.60 12.70 -8.14
N ARG A 75 -3.58 14.02 -8.34
CA ARG A 75 -3.88 14.64 -9.63
C ARG A 75 -2.66 14.45 -10.52
N ILE A 76 -2.72 13.53 -11.47
CA ILE A 76 -1.76 13.51 -12.58
C ILE A 76 -2.39 14.29 -13.73
N SER A 77 -1.72 15.36 -14.14
CA SER A 77 -2.08 16.14 -15.34
C SER A 77 -1.90 15.27 -16.58
N GLU A 78 -2.97 15.19 -17.38
CA GLU A 78 -3.04 14.68 -18.75
C GLU A 78 -2.44 13.29 -19.00
N GLY A 79 -3.24 12.26 -18.69
CA GLY A 79 -3.00 10.88 -19.07
C GLY A 79 -3.54 9.93 -18.01
N ASN A 80 -4.81 9.53 -18.15
CA ASN A 80 -5.51 8.67 -17.19
C ASN A 80 -4.80 7.32 -16.99
N VAL A 81 -3.86 7.23 -16.07
CA VAL A 81 -3.41 5.95 -15.49
C VAL A 81 -3.04 6.20 -14.03
N LEU A 82 -4.01 6.13 -13.13
CA LEU A 82 -3.74 5.88 -11.71
C LEU A 82 -4.75 4.90 -11.11
N GLN A 83 -4.81 3.77 -11.79
CA GLN A 83 -4.79 2.43 -11.23
C GLN A 83 -4.65 1.54 -12.46
N TRP A 84 -3.69 0.61 -12.48
CA TRP A 84 -3.58 -0.29 -13.62
C TRP A 84 -4.89 -1.07 -13.75
N ARG A 85 -5.66 -0.78 -14.81
CA ARG A 85 -6.92 -1.46 -15.13
C ARG A 85 -6.54 -2.77 -15.81
N SER A 86 -6.45 -3.86 -15.05
CA SER A 86 -6.71 -5.18 -15.62
C SER A 86 -8.21 -5.25 -15.94
N GLU A 87 -8.57 -4.91 -17.18
CA GLU A 87 -9.73 -5.55 -17.78
C GLU A 87 -9.36 -7.01 -17.97
N LYS A 88 -9.68 -7.87 -16.99
CA LYS A 88 -10.02 -9.25 -17.35
C LYS A 88 -11.31 -9.15 -18.16
N ARG A 89 -11.17 -9.20 -19.48
CA ARG A 89 -12.27 -9.58 -20.36
C ARG A 89 -12.49 -11.06 -20.10
N ASP A 90 -13.66 -11.40 -19.60
CA ASP A 90 -14.20 -12.75 -19.71
C ASP A 90 -14.38 -13.11 -21.20
#